data_AF-A0A7I0F0G0-F1
#
_entry.id   AF-A0A7I0F0G0-F1
#
_cell.length_a   1.000
_cell.length_b   1.000
_cell.length_c   1.000
_cell.angle_alpha   90.00
_cell.angle_beta   90.00
_cell.angle_gamma   90.00
#
_symmetry.space_group_name_H-M   'P 1'
#
loop_
_entity.id
_entity.type
_entity.pdbx_description
1 polymer ?
#
loop_
_entity_poly.entity_id
_entity_poly.type
_entity_poly.pdbx_seq_one_letter_code
_entity_poly.pdbx_strand_id
1 'polypeptide(L)'
;MPGEPISPQRELARKLNLLLDVVVAEGNTPHTYKQIAAGLQERGLSLSRARWAYMITGDGPLVTDVDLLTGIGEFFRIPPEYLLGSDDDLPERVDSQLAFVKSLRARRVVSFAARTLGDVSPETLRSITALLEEDMQAGDAVRRPPAD
;
A
#
# COMPACT_ATOMS: atom_id res chain seq x y z
N MET A 1 10.37 13.53 17.60
CA MET A 1 9.86 12.26 18.15
C MET A 1 10.03 11.23 17.04
N PRO A 2 10.89 10.21 17.19
CA PRO A 2 10.92 9.12 16.21
C PRO A 2 9.52 8.48 16.20
N GLY A 3 8.92 8.32 15.01
CA GLY A 3 7.58 7.79 14.84
C GLY A 3 7.45 6.41 15.49
N GLU A 4 6.35 6.17 16.20
CA GLU A 4 6.08 4.88 16.84
C GLU A 4 6.11 3.76 15.79
N PRO A 5 6.80 2.63 16.06
CA PRO A 5 6.88 1.53 15.11
C PRO A 5 5.47 1.08 14.73
N ILE A 6 5.21 1.00 13.43
CA ILE A 6 3.88 0.68 12.93
C ILE A 6 3.56 -0.77 13.30
N SER A 7 2.41 -1.00 13.93
CA SER A 7 2.01 -2.34 14.34
C SER A 7 1.85 -3.25 13.10
N PRO A 8 2.07 -4.58 13.22
CA PRO A 8 1.90 -5.51 12.11
C PRO A 8 0.50 -5.46 11.46
N GLN A 9 -0.54 -5.12 12.23
CA GLN A 9 -1.89 -4.93 11.73
C GLN A 9 -1.99 -3.71 10.82
N ARG A 10 -1.39 -2.60 11.23
CA ARG A 10 -1.34 -1.37 10.43
C ARG A 10 -0.42 -1.51 9.22
N GLU A 11 0.62 -2.33 9.32
CA GLU A 11 1.45 -2.72 8.18
C GLU A 11 0.62 -3.45 7.12
N LEU A 12 -0.07 -4.53 7.50
CA LEU A 12 -0.95 -5.28 6.60
C LEU A 12 -2.04 -4.38 6.00
N ALA A 13 -2.65 -3.52 6.80
CA ALA A 13 -3.63 -2.55 6.32
C ALA A 13 -3.04 -1.60 5.27
N ARG A 14 -1.83 -1.09 5.49
CA ARG A 14 -1.13 -0.23 4.50
C ARG A 14 -0.93 -0.98 3.19
N LYS A 15 -0.45 -2.22 3.25
CA LYS A 15 -0.22 -3.08 2.07
C LYS A 15 -1.51 -3.33 1.28
N LEU A 16 -2.61 -3.63 1.96
CA LEU A 16 -3.91 -3.86 1.31
C LEU A 16 -4.49 -2.59 0.67
N ASN A 17 -4.42 -1.45 1.36
CA ASN A 17 -4.84 -0.17 0.78
C ASN A 17 -3.96 0.22 -0.42
N LEU A 18 -2.66 -0.12 -0.36
CA LEU A 18 -1.76 0.10 -1.47
C LEU A 18 -2.24 -0.66 -2.72
N LEU A 19 -2.57 -1.94 -2.60
CA LEU A 19 -3.15 -2.73 -3.69
C LEU A 19 -4.45 -2.14 -4.23
N LEU A 20 -5.35 -1.66 -3.36
CA LEU A 20 -6.60 -1.03 -3.79
C LEU A 20 -6.37 0.22 -4.65
N ASP A 21 -5.45 1.11 -4.27
CA ASP A 21 -5.24 2.31 -5.09
C ASP A 21 -4.38 2.06 -6.34
N VAL A 22 -3.61 0.96 -6.43
CA VAL A 22 -2.98 0.52 -7.71
C VAL A 22 -4.06 0.34 -8.76
N VAL A 23 -5.12 -0.40 -8.42
CA VAL A 23 -6.23 -0.69 -9.33
C VAL A 23 -6.86 0.61 -9.84
N VAL A 24 -7.05 1.60 -8.96
CA VAL A 24 -7.57 2.92 -9.33
C VAL A 24 -6.60 3.69 -10.24
N ALA A 25 -5.29 3.60 -9.97
CA ALA A 25 -4.26 4.29 -10.75
C ALA A 25 -4.13 3.74 -12.17
N GLU A 26 -4.36 2.44 -12.38
CA GLU A 26 -4.42 1.80 -13.70
C GLU A 26 -5.68 2.16 -14.51
N GLY A 27 -6.54 3.05 -13.99
CA GLY A 27 -7.77 3.48 -14.66
C GLY A 27 -8.96 2.55 -14.43
N ASN A 28 -8.81 1.53 -13.57
CA ASN A 28 -9.89 0.61 -13.24
C ASN A 28 -10.75 1.16 -12.10
N THR A 29 -12.00 0.67 -12.01
CA THR A 29 -12.83 0.91 -10.83
C THR A 29 -12.25 0.11 -9.65
N PRO A 30 -12.12 0.71 -8.44
CA PRO A 30 -11.59 -0.02 -7.30
C PRO A 30 -12.42 -1.28 -7.02
N HIS A 31 -11.76 -2.39 -6.71
CA HIS A 31 -12.45 -3.63 -6.38
C HIS A 31 -13.30 -3.46 -5.13
N THR A 32 -14.59 -3.77 -5.26
CA THR A 32 -15.49 -3.83 -4.13
C THR A 32 -15.21 -5.08 -3.30
N TYR A 33 -15.53 -5.04 -2.00
CA TYR A 33 -15.52 -6.23 -1.14
C TYR A 33 -16.21 -7.45 -1.78
N LYS A 34 -17.34 -7.24 -2.48
CA LYS A 34 -18.09 -8.33 -3.12
C LYS A 34 -17.27 -9.03 -4.21
N GLN A 35 -16.52 -8.27 -5.00
CA GLN A 35 -15.66 -8.83 -6.06
C GLN A 35 -14.47 -9.59 -5.46
N ILE A 36 -13.85 -9.05 -4.42
CA ILE A 36 -12.74 -9.70 -3.71
C ILE A 36 -13.22 -11.02 -3.09
N ALA A 37 -14.33 -10.97 -2.34
CA ALA A 37 -14.90 -12.16 -1.72
C ALA A 37 -15.32 -13.22 -2.75
N ALA A 38 -15.88 -12.82 -3.89
CA ALA A 38 -16.22 -13.75 -4.97
C ALA A 38 -14.97 -14.42 -5.57
N GLY A 39 -13.91 -13.65 -5.86
CA GLY A 39 -12.67 -14.19 -6.41
C GLY A 39 -11.92 -15.10 -5.43
N LEU A 40 -12.05 -14.87 -4.12
CA LEU A 40 -11.55 -15.78 -3.09
C LEU A 40 -12.40 -17.06 -3.01
N GLN A 41 -13.72 -16.94 -3.15
CA GLN A 41 -14.63 -18.08 -3.11
C GLN A 41 -14.41 -19.05 -4.27
N GLU A 42 -14.05 -18.55 -5.46
CA GLU A 42 -13.64 -19.38 -6.62
C GLU A 42 -12.42 -20.26 -6.30
N ARG A 43 -11.62 -19.88 -5.30
CA ARG A 43 -10.46 -20.62 -4.79
C ARG A 43 -10.77 -21.44 -3.53
N GLY A 44 -12.04 -21.53 -3.12
CA GLY A 44 -12.46 -22.22 -1.90
C GLY A 44 -12.16 -21.45 -0.61
N LEU A 45 -11.78 -20.18 -0.70
CA LEU A 45 -11.47 -19.33 0.46
C LEU A 45 -12.68 -18.45 0.80
N SER A 46 -12.94 -18.29 2.10
CA SER A 46 -14.02 -17.43 2.58
C SER A 46 -13.47 -16.19 3.30
N LEU A 47 -14.03 -15.02 2.97
CA LEU A 47 -13.68 -13.75 3.60
C LEU A 47 -14.96 -13.02 4.02
N SER A 48 -15.13 -12.81 5.31
CA SER A 48 -16.27 -12.05 5.83
C SER A 48 -16.05 -10.55 5.68
N ARG A 49 -17.15 -9.79 5.57
CA ARG A 49 -17.11 -8.33 5.43
C ARG A 49 -16.46 -7.65 6.63
N ALA A 50 -16.73 -8.16 7.84
CA ALA A 50 -16.14 -7.63 9.07
C ALA A 50 -14.63 -7.88 9.11
N ARG A 51 -14.17 -9.11 8.79
CA ARG A 51 -12.74 -9.44 8.73
C ARG A 51 -12.03 -8.58 7.69
N TRP A 52 -12.62 -8.42 6.50
CA TRP A 52 -12.09 -7.52 5.47
C TRP A 52 -11.96 -6.08 5.98
N ALA A 53 -13.01 -5.54 6.62
CA ALA A 53 -12.99 -4.19 7.18
C ALA A 53 -11.88 -4.01 8.21
N TYR A 54 -11.68 -4.96 9.12
CA TYR A 54 -10.58 -4.93 10.07
C TYR A 54 -9.21 -4.98 9.41
N MET A 55 -9.05 -5.77 8.35
CA MET A 55 -7.78 -5.87 7.63
C MET A 55 -7.39 -4.56 6.95
N ILE A 56 -8.35 -3.82 6.37
CA ILE A 56 -8.09 -2.54 5.70
C ILE A 56 -7.97 -1.35 6.65
N THR A 57 -8.56 -1.39 7.86
CA THR A 57 -8.34 -0.33 8.87
C THR A 57 -7.13 -0.59 9.76
N GLY A 58 -6.79 -1.87 9.99
CA GLY A 58 -5.71 -2.26 10.90
C GLY A 58 -6.10 -2.24 12.38
N ASP A 59 -7.38 -2.08 12.69
CA ASP A 59 -7.89 -1.98 14.08
C ASP A 59 -8.34 -3.32 14.69
N GLY A 60 -8.32 -4.40 13.90
CA GLY A 60 -8.70 -5.74 14.36
C GLY A 60 -7.50 -6.65 14.64
N PRO A 61 -7.77 -7.93 14.95
CA PRO A 61 -6.73 -8.93 15.13
C PRO A 61 -5.83 -9.04 13.89
N LEU A 62 -4.54 -9.31 14.11
CA LEU A 62 -3.62 -9.59 13.01
C LEU A 62 -4.09 -10.84 12.29
N VAL A 63 -4.25 -10.73 10.97
CA VAL A 63 -4.54 -11.87 10.11
C VAL A 63 -3.22 -12.50 9.69
N THR A 64 -3.00 -13.74 10.10
CA THR A 64 -1.81 -14.55 9.79
C THR A 64 -2.13 -15.79 8.94
N ASP A 65 -3.38 -15.89 8.48
CA ASP A 65 -3.90 -16.98 7.67
C ASP A 65 -3.24 -16.97 6.28
N VAL A 66 -2.28 -17.88 6.07
CA VAL A 66 -1.41 -17.91 4.89
C VAL A 66 -2.20 -18.13 3.61
N ASP A 67 -3.17 -19.04 3.63
CA ASP A 67 -3.99 -19.35 2.45
C ASP A 67 -4.84 -18.15 2.04
N LEU A 68 -5.44 -17.46 3.03
CA LEU A 68 -6.19 -16.24 2.77
C LEU A 68 -5.32 -15.12 2.19
N LEU A 69 -4.16 -14.84 2.80
CA LEU A 69 -3.25 -13.79 2.34
C LEU A 69 -2.69 -14.11 0.95
N THR A 70 -2.39 -15.38 0.68
CA THR A 70 -2.00 -15.87 -0.64
C THR A 70 -3.09 -15.64 -1.67
N GLY A 71 -4.32 -16.06 -1.37
CA GLY A 71 -5.46 -15.87 -2.27
C GLY A 71 -5.75 -14.39 -2.56
N ILE A 72 -5.53 -13.50 -1.60
CA ILE A 72 -5.64 -12.05 -1.81
C ILE A 72 -4.54 -11.56 -2.76
N GLY A 73 -3.29 -11.96 -2.54
CA GLY A 73 -2.18 -11.61 -3.45
C GLY A 73 -2.47 -12.05 -4.89
N GLU A 74 -2.89 -13.31 -5.07
CA GLU A 74 -3.23 -13.85 -6.37
C GLU A 74 -4.42 -13.15 -7.03
N PHE A 75 -5.45 -12.76 -6.27
CA PHE A 75 -6.58 -11.99 -6.77
C PHE A 75 -6.13 -10.63 -7.36
N PHE A 76 -5.22 -9.94 -6.67
CA PHE A 76 -4.62 -8.70 -7.15
C PHE A 76 -3.50 -8.92 -8.17
N ARG A 77 -3.18 -10.18 -8.52
CA ARG A 77 -2.11 -10.60 -9.43
C ARG A 77 -0.72 -10.10 -8.98
N ILE A 78 -0.48 -10.09 -7.68
CA ILE A 78 0.81 -9.76 -7.05
C ILE A 78 1.38 -10.97 -6.31
N PRO A 79 2.71 -11.08 -6.15
CA PRO A 79 3.33 -12.19 -5.42
C PRO A 79 2.85 -12.24 -3.95
N PRO A 80 2.32 -13.39 -3.47
CA PRO A 80 1.82 -13.57 -2.10
C PRO A 80 2.77 -13.12 -0.99
N GLU A 81 4.08 -13.25 -1.24
CA GLU A 81 5.16 -12.87 -0.34
C GLU A 81 5.05 -11.40 0.08
N TYR A 82 4.41 -10.57 -0.76
CA TYR A 82 4.15 -9.18 -0.42
C TYR A 82 3.32 -9.01 0.85
N LEU A 83 2.29 -9.82 1.03
CA LEU A 83 1.39 -9.76 2.19
C LEU A 83 1.89 -10.62 3.36
N LEU A 84 2.70 -11.65 3.09
CA LEU A 84 3.22 -12.58 4.09
C LEU A 84 4.53 -12.11 4.73
N GLY A 85 5.33 -11.32 4.03
CA GLY A 85 6.63 -10.84 4.48
C GLY A 85 6.61 -9.47 5.15
N SER A 86 7.69 -9.16 5.86
CA SER A 86 8.06 -7.79 6.23
C SER A 86 8.53 -7.04 4.98
N ASP A 87 8.42 -5.70 4.95
CA ASP A 87 8.92 -4.90 3.80
C ASP A 87 10.40 -5.18 3.46
N ASP A 88 11.15 -5.75 4.42
CA ASP A 88 12.54 -6.16 4.24
C ASP A 88 12.77 -7.38 3.32
N ASP A 89 11.74 -8.15 2.96
CA ASP A 89 11.88 -9.40 2.18
C ASP A 89 11.28 -9.35 0.77
N LEU A 90 10.93 -8.17 0.25
CA LEU A 90 10.30 -8.05 -1.07
C LEU A 90 11.31 -8.21 -2.22
N PRO A 91 10.98 -9.01 -3.26
CA PRO A 91 11.77 -9.02 -4.49
C PRO A 91 11.82 -7.62 -5.14
N GLU A 92 13.00 -7.20 -5.58
CA GLU A 92 13.32 -5.85 -6.12
C GLU A 92 12.34 -5.37 -7.23
N ARG A 93 11.77 -6.30 -8.00
CA ARG A 93 10.74 -6.01 -9.03
C ARG A 93 9.41 -5.54 -8.44
N VAL A 94 8.97 -6.16 -7.34
CA VAL A 94 7.72 -5.80 -6.65
C VAL A 94 7.90 -4.43 -6.02
N ASP A 95 9.06 -4.19 -5.40
CA ASP A 95 9.39 -2.91 -4.78
C ASP A 95 9.43 -1.78 -5.81
N SER A 96 10.04 -2.01 -6.99
CA SER A 96 10.06 -1.05 -8.10
C SER A 96 8.65 -0.68 -8.62
N GLN A 97 7.77 -1.68 -8.78
CA GLN A 97 6.38 -1.44 -9.19
C GLN A 97 5.59 -0.69 -8.11
N LEU A 98 5.87 -0.99 -6.84
CA LEU A 98 5.25 -0.35 -5.71
C LEU A 98 5.70 1.11 -5.56
N ALA A 99 6.99 1.37 -5.71
CA ALA A 99 7.58 2.70 -5.75
C ALA A 99 6.97 3.53 -6.88
N PHE A 100 6.77 2.94 -8.06
CA PHE A 100 6.08 3.58 -9.16
C PHE A 100 4.64 3.97 -8.81
N VAL A 101 3.87 3.06 -8.20
CA VAL A 101 2.49 3.34 -7.74
C VAL A 101 2.46 4.43 -6.67
N LYS A 102 3.37 4.37 -5.69
CA LYS A 102 3.55 5.41 -4.66
C LYS A 102 3.80 6.77 -5.33
N SER A 103 4.66 6.82 -6.36
CA SER A 103 4.96 8.05 -7.12
C SER A 103 3.75 8.60 -7.88
N LEU A 104 2.90 7.75 -8.46
CA LEU A 104 1.66 8.15 -9.12
C LEU A 104 0.66 8.74 -8.12
N ARG A 105 0.60 8.16 -6.91
CA ARG A 105 -0.28 8.62 -5.83
C ARG A 105 0.16 9.97 -5.28
N ALA A 106 1.45 10.14 -5.01
CA ALA A 106 2.02 11.43 -4.60
C ALA A 106 1.70 12.54 -5.61
N ARG A 107 1.89 12.27 -6.91
CA ARG A 107 1.53 13.20 -7.99
C ARG A 107 0.04 13.53 -8.00
N ARG A 108 -0.85 12.55 -7.76
CA ARG A 108 -2.31 12.77 -7.72
C ARG A 108 -2.76 13.58 -6.51
N VAL A 109 -2.16 13.36 -5.34
CA VAL A 109 -2.39 14.15 -4.12
C VAL A 109 -1.92 15.59 -4.29
N VAL A 110 -0.69 15.80 -4.79
CA VAL A 110 -0.16 17.13 -5.08
C VAL A 110 -1.04 17.86 -6.10
N SER A 111 -1.45 17.17 -7.17
CA SER A 111 -2.33 17.73 -8.20
C SER A 111 -3.74 18.05 -7.68
N PHE A 112 -4.25 17.26 -6.73
CA PHE A 112 -5.53 17.53 -6.06
C PHE A 112 -5.42 18.72 -5.11
N ALA A 113 -4.39 18.77 -4.25
CA ALA A 113 -4.12 19.89 -3.36
C ALA A 113 -3.95 21.21 -4.14
N ALA A 114 -3.24 21.18 -5.27
CA ALA A 114 -3.07 22.34 -6.16
C ALA A 114 -4.36 22.84 -6.80
N ARG A 115 -5.35 21.96 -7.02
CA ARG A 115 -6.66 22.33 -7.60
C ARG A 115 -7.68 22.72 -6.54
N THR A 116 -7.61 22.12 -5.35
CA THR A 116 -8.57 22.32 -4.27
C THR A 116 -8.21 23.51 -3.39
N LEU A 117 -6.92 23.82 -3.26
CA LEU A 117 -6.45 25.01 -2.55
C LEU A 117 -6.12 26.08 -3.60
N GLY A 118 -7.12 26.86 -3.99
CA GLY A 118 -7.00 27.95 -4.97
C GLY A 118 -6.00 29.06 -4.60
N ASP A 119 -5.38 29.02 -3.41
CA ASP A 119 -4.43 30.01 -2.90
C ASP A 119 -3.09 29.40 -2.42
N VAL A 120 -2.80 28.13 -2.72
CA VAL A 120 -1.49 27.57 -2.37
C VAL A 120 -0.49 27.91 -3.47
N SER A 121 0.53 28.70 -3.10
CA SER A 121 1.55 29.12 -4.04
C SER A 121 2.30 27.92 -4.63
N PRO A 122 2.76 28.01 -5.88
CA PRO A 122 3.58 26.98 -6.50
C PRO A 122 4.84 26.60 -5.71
N GLU A 123 5.32 27.47 -4.82
CA GLU A 123 6.45 27.20 -3.94
C GLU A 123 6.07 26.28 -2.79
N THR A 124 4.92 26.51 -2.14
CA THR A 124 4.42 25.64 -1.06
C THR A 124 4.13 24.23 -1.56
N LEU A 125 3.57 24.09 -2.78
CA LEU A 125 3.38 22.77 -3.41
C LEU A 125 4.70 22.06 -3.68
N ARG A 126 5.73 22.80 -4.12
CA ARG A 126 7.07 22.24 -4.32
C ARG A 126 7.70 21.80 -3.00
N SER A 127 7.55 22.56 -1.92
CA SER A 127 8.04 22.18 -0.60
C SER A 127 7.35 20.94 -0.04
N ILE A 128 6.04 20.79 -0.23
CA ILE A 128 5.30 19.57 0.15
C ILE A 128 5.77 18.38 -0.69
N THR A 129 5.98 18.57 -1.99
CA THR A 129 6.47 17.51 -2.88
C THR A 129 7.88 17.07 -2.50
N ALA A 130 8.78 18.02 -2.20
CA ALA A 130 10.14 17.73 -1.76
C ALA A 130 10.17 16.99 -0.42
N LEU A 131 9.33 17.38 0.55
CA LEU A 131 9.17 16.67 1.82
C LEU A 131 8.71 15.21 1.63
N LEU A 132 7.76 14.99 0.72
CA LEU A 132 7.30 13.64 0.38
C LEU A 132 8.39 12.82 -0.35
N GLU A 133 9.21 13.45 -1.17
CA GLU A 133 10.35 12.82 -1.86
C GLU A 133 11.50 12.48 -0.92
N GLU A 134 11.81 13.33 0.07
CA GLU A 134 12.81 13.06 1.10
C GLU A 134 12.39 11.89 2.01
N ASP A 135 11.13 11.82 2.40
CA ASP A 135 10.62 10.70 3.22
C ASP A 135 10.69 9.36 2.45
N MET A 136 10.50 9.40 1.12
CA MET A 136 10.68 8.24 0.24
C MET A 136 12.15 7.82 0.10
N GLN A 137 13.09 8.78 0.10
CA GLN A 137 14.54 8.51 0.01
C GLN A 137 15.14 8.07 1.35
N ALA A 138 14.64 8.59 2.46
CA ALA A 138 15.09 8.23 3.80
C ALA A 138 14.78 6.76 4.15
N GLY A 139 13.66 6.24 3.64
CA GLY A 139 13.34 4.80 3.73
C GLY A 139 14.31 3.90 2.94
N ASP A 140 14.97 4.43 1.91
CA ASP A 140 15.89 3.71 1.04
C ASP A 140 17.34 3.74 1.59
N ALA A 141 17.73 4.84 2.26
CA ALA A 141 19.06 5.02 2.83
C ALA A 141 19.31 4.20 4.11
N VAL A 142 18.28 3.87 4.90
CA VAL A 142 18.40 3.03 6.11
C VAL A 142 18.68 1.55 5.77
N ARG A 143 18.48 1.14 4.51
CA ARG A 143 18.51 -0.26 4.08
C ARG A 143 19.82 -0.69 3.40
N ARG A 144 20.78 0.23 3.22
CA ARG A 144 22.10 -0.07 2.63
C ARG A 144 23.12 -0.36 3.75
N PRO A 145 23.58 -1.61 3.96
CA PRO A 145 24.68 -1.86 4.89
C PRO A 145 25.98 -1.24 4.34
N PRO A 146 26.91 -0.82 5.22
CA PRO A 146 28.21 -0.31 4.77
C PRO A 146 28.97 -1.41 4.02
N ALA A 147 29.45 -1.06 2.82
CA ALA A 147 30.34 -1.93 2.06
C ALA A 147 31.70 -2.00 2.77
N ASP A 148 32.18 -3.23 2.99
CA ASP A 148 33.54 -3.55 3.45
C ASP A 148 34.61 -3.04 2.46
#